data_AF-A0A960L9P1-F1
#
_entry.id   AF-A0A960L9P1-F1
#
_cell.length_a   1.000
_cell.length_b   1.000
_cell.length_c   1.000
_cell.angle_alpha   90.00
_cell.angle_beta   90.00
_cell.angle_gamma   90.00
#
_symmetry.space_group_name_H-M   'P 1'
#
loop_
_entity.id
_entity.type
_entity.pdbx_description
1 polymer ?
#
loop_
_entity_poly.entity_id
_entity_poly.type
_entity_poly.pdbx_seq_one_letter_code
_entity_poly.pdbx_strand_id
1 'polypeptide(L)'
;MPTSFEWRQNGYARPLDAEGVEPRSDCIKRQALIVSGTGVTKAAGEWHVNLQSILCEHYGYLDDPSFVATPTFHGEMQPEAVFVTTEWLTLPGGDLELGVRSWDHRGHPAPRIPFSWHLRVYLDVGDMG
;
A
#
# COMPACT_ATOMS: atom_id res chain seq x y z
N MET A 1 -13.71 -12.62 6.77
CA MET A 1 -14.14 -11.36 6.11
C MET A 1 -12.88 -10.55 5.85
N PRO A 2 -12.76 -9.83 4.72
CA PRO A 2 -11.65 -8.90 4.52
C PRO A 2 -11.63 -7.89 5.68
N THR A 3 -10.46 -7.64 6.24
CA THR A 3 -10.29 -6.67 7.32
C THR A 3 -9.14 -5.75 6.97
N SER A 4 -9.29 -4.46 7.31
CA SER A 4 -8.21 -3.51 7.37
C SER A 4 -7.84 -3.28 8.83
N PHE A 5 -6.57 -2.99 9.07
CA PHE A 5 -6.03 -2.54 10.34
C PHE A 5 -5.25 -1.26 10.08
N GLU A 6 -5.53 -0.23 10.86
CA GLU A 6 -4.84 1.05 10.81
C GLU A 6 -4.12 1.35 12.13
N TRP A 7 -2.93 1.93 12.04
CA TRP A 7 -2.27 2.53 13.19
C TRP A 7 -1.46 3.77 12.80
N ARG A 8 -1.37 4.71 13.75
CA ARG A 8 -0.56 5.92 13.60
C ARG A 8 0.80 5.72 14.25
N GLN A 9 1.85 6.10 13.54
CA GLN A 9 3.21 6.09 14.04
C GLN A 9 3.78 7.49 14.05
N ASN A 10 4.19 7.96 15.23
CA ASN A 10 5.01 9.15 15.40
C ASN A 10 6.46 8.72 15.60
N GLY A 11 7.38 9.26 14.81
CA GLY A 11 8.77 8.85 14.90
C GLY A 11 9.72 9.81 14.19
N TYR A 12 10.99 9.41 14.18
CA TYR A 12 12.02 10.09 13.43
C TYR A 12 12.22 9.36 12.10
N ALA A 13 12.17 10.10 11.00
CA ALA A 13 12.52 9.63 9.67
C ALA A 13 13.84 10.29 9.24
N ARG A 14 14.58 9.61 8.36
CA ARG A 14 15.80 10.13 7.77
C ARG A 14 15.59 10.19 6.26
N PRO A 15 15.47 11.39 5.66
CA PRO A 15 15.34 11.50 4.22
C PRO A 15 16.65 11.05 3.58
N LEU A 16 16.52 10.21 2.55
CA LEU A 16 17.61 9.87 1.65
C LEU A 16 17.65 10.90 0.52
N ASP A 17 18.77 11.01 -0.17
CA ASP A 17 18.86 11.73 -1.45
C ASP A 17 18.05 11.03 -2.56
N ALA A 18 18.05 11.61 -3.76
CA ALA A 18 17.28 11.08 -4.90
C ALA A 18 17.77 9.69 -5.34
N GLU A 19 19.01 9.35 -5.02
CA GLU A 19 19.66 8.09 -5.32
C GLU A 19 19.44 7.04 -4.22
N GLY A 20 18.94 7.44 -3.05
CA GLY A 20 18.72 6.57 -1.90
C GLY A 20 20.00 6.23 -1.12
N VAL A 21 21.08 7.00 -1.30
CA VAL A 21 22.44 6.60 -0.88
C VAL A 21 22.97 7.42 0.30
N GLU A 22 22.84 8.74 0.29
CA GLU A 22 23.39 9.58 1.38
C GLU A 22 22.29 10.23 2.22
N PRO A 23 22.23 9.92 3.53
CA PRO A 23 21.27 10.57 4.39
C PRO A 23 21.65 12.03 4.63
N ARG A 24 20.68 12.94 4.57
CA ARG A 24 20.84 14.28 5.17
C ARG A 24 21.14 14.11 6.66
N SER A 25 21.98 14.98 7.21
CA SER A 25 22.55 14.83 8.57
C SER A 25 21.49 14.77 9.68
N ASP A 26 20.28 15.28 9.43
CA ASP A 26 19.29 15.51 10.47
C ASP A 26 18.08 14.58 10.31
N CYS A 27 17.77 13.82 11.36
CA CYS A 27 16.51 13.11 11.46
C CYS A 27 15.36 14.11 11.64
N ILE A 28 14.30 13.94 10.86
CA ILE A 28 13.09 14.78 10.94
C ILE A 28 11.99 14.03 11.69
N LYS A 29 11.25 14.72 12.56
CA LYS A 29 10.03 14.13 13.14
C LYS A 29 8.97 14.05 12.05
N ARG A 30 8.35 12.87 11.93
CA ARG A 30 7.26 12.60 10.98
C ARG A 30 6.19 11.79 11.67
N GLN A 31 4.96 12.05 11.24
CA GLN A 31 3.83 11.19 11.51
C GLN A 31 3.54 10.37 10.24
N ALA A 32 3.35 9.08 10.41
CA ALA A 32 2.93 8.18 9.35
C ALA A 32 1.63 7.48 9.76
N LEU A 33 0.76 7.29 8.77
CA LEU A 33 -0.35 6.34 8.87
C LEU A 33 0.12 5.05 8.21
N ILE A 34 -0.04 3.94 8.93
CA ILE A 34 0.23 2.62 8.38
C ILE A 34 -1.06 1.83 8.40
N VAL A 35 -1.41 1.32 7.23
CA VAL A 35 -2.64 0.61 6.94
C VAL A 35 -2.26 -0.74 6.38
N SER A 36 -2.94 -1.78 6.83
CA SER A 36 -2.71 -3.13 6.33
C SER A 36 -4.04 -3.84 6.18
N GLY A 37 -4.06 -4.87 5.35
CA GLY A 37 -5.26 -5.67 5.20
C GLY A 37 -5.04 -6.86 4.29
N THR A 38 -6.16 -7.47 3.91
CA THR A 38 -6.19 -8.60 2.99
C THR A 38 -7.10 -8.32 1.82
N GLY A 39 -6.76 -8.83 0.64
CA GLY A 39 -7.57 -8.73 -0.57
C GLY A 39 -7.56 -10.04 -1.35
N VAL A 40 -8.42 -10.10 -2.37
CA VAL A 40 -8.46 -11.17 -3.36
C VAL A 40 -8.65 -10.54 -4.72
N THR A 41 -7.80 -10.87 -5.69
CA THR A 41 -7.96 -10.35 -7.05
C THR A 41 -9.21 -10.93 -7.73
N LYS A 42 -9.85 -10.14 -8.58
CA LYS A 42 -11.09 -10.49 -9.28
C LYS A 42 -10.80 -11.35 -10.51
N ALA A 43 -11.82 -11.57 -11.35
CA ALA A 43 -11.73 -12.41 -12.55
C ALA A 43 -10.68 -11.93 -13.57
N ALA A 44 -10.37 -10.64 -13.60
CA ALA A 44 -9.33 -10.07 -14.45
C ALA A 44 -7.95 -9.98 -13.75
N GLY A 45 -7.76 -10.67 -12.62
CA GLY A 45 -6.51 -10.61 -11.86
C GLY A 45 -6.25 -9.27 -11.18
N GLU A 46 -7.29 -8.43 -11.03
CA GLU A 46 -7.19 -7.08 -10.49
C GLU A 46 -7.95 -6.92 -9.16
N TRP A 47 -7.44 -6.06 -8.29
CA TRP A 47 -8.13 -5.58 -7.10
C TRP A 47 -7.84 -4.10 -6.95
N HIS A 48 -8.88 -3.32 -6.70
CA HIS A 48 -8.78 -1.88 -6.52
C HIS A 48 -9.57 -1.49 -5.29
N VAL A 49 -9.02 -0.57 -4.50
CA VAL A 49 -9.73 0.03 -3.37
C VAL A 49 -9.40 1.51 -3.26
N ASN A 50 -10.42 2.31 -2.99
CA ASN A 50 -10.24 3.67 -2.55
C ASN A 50 -9.83 3.65 -1.06
N LEU A 51 -8.70 4.26 -0.72
CA LEU A 51 -8.14 4.15 0.64
C LEU A 51 -9.09 4.75 1.68
N GLN A 52 -9.67 5.92 1.44
CA GLN A 52 -10.59 6.56 2.41
C GLN A 52 -11.81 5.70 2.72
N SER A 53 -12.24 4.83 1.80
CA SER A 53 -13.36 3.90 2.04
C SER A 53 -13.06 2.79 3.06
N ILE A 54 -11.78 2.58 3.42
CA ILE A 54 -11.34 1.53 4.35
C ILE A 54 -10.62 2.05 5.60
N LEU A 55 -10.47 3.38 5.73
CA LEU A 55 -9.94 4.02 6.93
C LEU A 55 -11.05 4.27 7.96
N CYS A 56 -10.69 4.28 9.24
CA CYS A 56 -11.63 4.62 10.31
C CYS A 56 -11.80 6.14 10.47
N GLU A 57 -10.79 6.92 10.04
CA GLU A 57 -10.81 8.38 10.04
C GLU A 57 -10.58 8.93 8.63
N HIS A 58 -11.14 10.11 8.35
CA HIS A 58 -10.87 10.80 7.09
C HIS A 58 -9.56 11.59 7.21
N TYR A 59 -8.65 11.38 6.27
CA TYR A 59 -7.39 12.12 6.18
C TYR A 59 -7.46 13.10 5.01
N GLY A 60 -6.73 14.21 5.10
CA GLY A 60 -6.61 15.17 4.00
C GLY A 60 -5.71 14.61 2.88
N TYR A 61 -4.72 15.40 2.47
CA TYR A 61 -3.76 14.98 1.46
C TYR A 61 -2.85 13.87 1.97
N LEU A 62 -2.81 12.75 1.25
CA LEU A 62 -1.89 11.64 1.48
C LEU A 62 -0.90 11.57 0.32
N ASP A 63 0.40 11.63 0.65
CA ASP A 63 1.48 11.62 -0.34
C ASP A 63 2.52 10.54 -0.05
N ASP A 64 3.34 10.25 -1.07
CA ASP A 64 4.45 9.30 -1.07
C ASP A 64 4.11 7.93 -0.44
N PRO A 65 3.04 7.24 -0.91
CA PRO A 65 2.68 5.93 -0.38
C PRO A 65 3.77 4.89 -0.69
N SER A 66 4.23 4.22 0.35
CA SER A 66 4.95 2.97 0.26
C SER A 66 3.95 1.83 0.36
N PHE A 67 3.60 1.24 -0.77
CA PHE A 67 2.58 0.20 -0.89
C PHE A 67 3.19 -1.12 -1.36
N VAL A 68 2.88 -2.21 -0.65
CA VAL A 68 3.30 -3.56 -1.00
C VAL A 68 2.14 -4.54 -0.81
N ALA A 69 2.05 -5.51 -1.71
CA ALA A 69 1.11 -6.62 -1.62
C ALA A 69 1.88 -7.94 -1.77
N THR A 70 1.58 -8.89 -0.90
CA THR A 70 2.22 -10.21 -0.86
C THR A 70 1.16 -11.29 -1.03
N PRO A 71 1.25 -12.13 -2.07
CA PRO A 71 0.37 -13.29 -2.23
C PRO A 71 0.38 -14.19 -0.98
N THR A 72 -0.79 -14.65 -0.54
CA THR A 72 -0.93 -15.52 0.63
C THR A 72 -1.52 -16.86 0.21
N PHE A 73 -0.66 -17.83 -0.07
CA PHE A 73 -1.11 -19.18 -0.43
C PHE A 73 -1.21 -20.06 0.82
N HIS A 74 -2.34 -20.74 1.00
CA HIS A 74 -2.54 -21.72 2.06
C HIS A 74 -2.72 -23.11 1.45
N GLY A 75 -1.85 -24.07 1.81
CA GLY A 75 -1.94 -25.49 1.43
C GLY A 75 -1.29 -25.86 0.09
N GLU A 76 -1.66 -27.03 -0.46
CA GLU A 76 -1.13 -27.61 -1.72
C GLU A 76 -1.56 -26.85 -3.01
N MET A 77 -2.27 -25.74 -2.87
CA MET A 77 -2.58 -24.84 -3.97
C MET A 77 -1.34 -24.01 -4.33
N GLN A 78 -0.43 -24.58 -5.10
CA GLN A 78 0.43 -23.83 -6.02
C GLN A 78 1.11 -24.78 -7.02
N PRO A 79 0.52 -25.03 -8.20
CA PRO A 79 1.25 -25.67 -9.27
C PRO A 79 2.01 -24.65 -10.15
N GLU A 80 1.65 -23.37 -10.12
CA GLU A 80 2.21 -22.37 -11.05
C GLU A 80 2.59 -21.06 -10.34
N ALA A 81 3.74 -20.51 -10.70
CA ALA A 81 4.22 -19.24 -10.15
C ALA A 81 3.24 -18.11 -10.48
N VAL A 82 2.90 -17.33 -9.46
CA VAL A 82 2.04 -16.15 -9.55
C VAL A 82 2.84 -14.93 -9.12
N PHE A 83 2.75 -13.88 -9.92
CA PHE A 83 3.38 -12.59 -9.67
C PHE A 83 2.30 -11.59 -9.25
N VAL A 84 2.61 -10.76 -8.27
CA VAL A 84 1.74 -9.64 -7.87
C VAL A 84 2.49 -8.34 -8.03
N THR A 85 1.81 -7.35 -8.60
CA THR A 85 2.29 -5.99 -8.77
C THR A 85 1.33 -5.03 -8.11
N THR A 86 1.87 -3.99 -7.50
CA THR A 86 1.11 -2.91 -6.85
C THR A 86 1.22 -1.63 -7.65
N GLU A 87 0.13 -0.86 -7.68
CA GLU A 87 0.10 0.51 -8.17
C GLU A 87 -0.74 1.35 -7.23
N TRP A 88 -0.60 2.68 -7.32
CA TRP A 88 -1.43 3.61 -6.61
C TRP A 88 -1.59 4.90 -7.43
N LEU A 89 -2.68 5.61 -7.19
CA LEU A 89 -2.99 6.87 -7.85
C LEU A 89 -3.55 7.87 -6.83
N THR A 90 -3.01 9.08 -6.81
CA THR A 90 -3.61 10.19 -6.07
C THR A 90 -4.82 10.73 -6.82
N LEU A 91 -5.98 10.70 -6.17
CA LEU A 91 -7.25 11.19 -6.69
C LEU A 91 -7.43 12.69 -6.37
N PRO A 92 -8.31 13.40 -7.09
CA PRO A 92 -8.70 14.76 -6.72
C PRO A 92 -9.19 14.82 -5.27
N GLY A 93 -8.62 15.73 -4.48
CA GLY A 93 -8.92 15.86 -3.04
C GLY A 93 -7.91 15.17 -2.11
N GLY A 94 -6.88 14.52 -2.64
CA GLY A 94 -5.78 13.97 -1.83
C GLY A 94 -5.99 12.56 -1.30
N ASP A 95 -7.02 11.87 -1.83
CA ASP A 95 -7.28 10.46 -1.59
C ASP A 95 -6.36 9.58 -2.47
N LEU A 96 -6.22 8.31 -2.13
CA LEU A 96 -5.42 7.32 -2.85
C LEU A 96 -6.31 6.18 -3.32
N GLU A 97 -6.23 5.87 -4.61
CA GLU A 97 -6.66 4.58 -5.13
C GLU A 97 -5.47 3.60 -5.08
N LEU A 98 -5.67 2.44 -4.46
CA LEU A 98 -4.69 1.36 -4.44
C LEU A 98 -5.10 0.28 -5.44
N GLY A 99 -4.15 -0.18 -6.25
CA GLY A 99 -4.34 -1.23 -7.23
C GLY A 99 -3.39 -2.41 -7.00
N VAL A 100 -3.91 -3.62 -7.10
CA VAL A 100 -3.13 -4.86 -7.08
C VAL A 100 -3.50 -5.65 -8.33
N ARG A 101 -2.49 -6.02 -9.12
CA ARG A 101 -2.65 -6.92 -10.27
C ARG A 101 -1.86 -8.20 -10.05
N SER A 102 -2.35 -9.27 -10.64
CA SER A 102 -1.77 -10.61 -10.52
C SER A 102 -1.68 -11.31 -11.87
N TRP A 103 -0.60 -12.05 -12.06
CA TRP A 103 -0.21 -12.62 -13.35
C TRP A 103 0.35 -14.03 -13.17
N ASP A 104 0.12 -14.92 -14.12
CA ASP A 104 0.78 -16.22 -14.19
C ASP A 104 2.19 -16.10 -14.80
N HIS A 105 2.93 -17.21 -14.81
CA HIS A 105 4.26 -17.31 -15.41
C HIS A 105 4.32 -17.05 -16.92
N ARG A 106 3.17 -16.95 -17.60
CA ARG A 106 3.04 -16.65 -19.03
C ARG A 106 2.64 -15.20 -19.29
N GLY A 107 2.44 -14.41 -18.23
CA GLY A 107 2.00 -13.02 -18.30
C GLY A 107 0.49 -12.86 -18.51
N HIS A 108 -0.31 -13.93 -18.36
CA HIS A 108 -1.77 -13.78 -18.36
C HIS A 108 -2.27 -13.37 -16.98
N PRO A 109 -3.40 -12.65 -16.89
CA PRO A 109 -4.01 -12.34 -15.60
C PRO A 109 -4.32 -13.60 -14.80
N ALA A 110 -3.88 -13.64 -13.55
CA ALA A 110 -4.15 -14.73 -12.62
C ALA A 110 -5.33 -14.33 -11.70
N PRO A 111 -6.53 -14.88 -11.85
CA PRO A 111 -7.67 -14.47 -11.05
C PRO A 111 -7.67 -15.11 -9.66
N ARG A 112 -8.40 -14.49 -8.72
CA ARG A 112 -8.70 -15.05 -7.38
C ARG A 112 -7.45 -15.33 -6.55
N ILE A 113 -6.42 -14.50 -6.69
CA ILE A 113 -5.21 -14.61 -5.89
C ILE A 113 -5.44 -13.88 -4.57
N PRO A 114 -5.45 -14.60 -3.42
CA PRO A 114 -5.47 -13.97 -2.11
C PRO A 114 -4.11 -13.33 -1.80
N PHE A 115 -4.14 -12.17 -1.14
CA PHE A 115 -2.94 -11.46 -0.72
C PHE A 115 -3.15 -10.68 0.58
N SER A 116 -2.04 -10.44 1.26
CA SER A 116 -1.92 -9.44 2.33
C SER A 116 -1.28 -8.18 1.75
N TRP A 117 -1.59 -7.02 2.30
CA TRP A 117 -1.02 -5.77 1.83
C TRP A 117 -0.71 -4.82 2.98
N HIS A 118 0.30 -3.98 2.77
CA HIS A 118 0.75 -2.96 3.70
C HIS A 118 0.97 -1.66 2.93
N LEU A 119 0.45 -0.58 3.49
CA LEU A 119 0.59 0.79 3.00
C LEU A 119 1.15 1.64 4.14
N ARG A 120 2.20 2.39 3.85
CA ARG A 120 2.66 3.49 4.70
C ARG A 120 2.56 4.79 3.93
N VAL A 121 1.86 5.76 4.49
CA VAL A 121 1.76 7.13 3.96
C VAL A 121 2.19 8.10 5.03
N TYR A 122 2.86 9.19 4.62
CA TYR A 122 3.15 10.27 5.55
C TYR A 122 1.92 11.16 5.67
N LEU A 123 1.60 11.56 6.90
CA LEU A 123 0.59 12.57 7.14
C LEU A 123 1.27 13.93 7.05
N ASP A 124 0.71 14.82 6.24
CA ASP A 124 1.08 16.23 6.31
C ASP A 124 0.54 16.78 7.63
N VAL A 125 1.41 16.81 8.64
CA VAL A 125 1.14 17.57 9.85
C VAL A 125 1.41 19.00 9.46
N GLY A 126 0.44 19.63 8.79
CA GLY A 126 0.51 21.06 8.51
C GLY A 126 0.95 21.78 9.78
N ASP A 127 1.88 22.74 9.66
CA ASP A 127 2.37 23.51 10.80
C ASP A 127 1.17 23.95 11.63
N MET A 128 0.97 23.29 12.77
CA MET A 128 0.03 23.75 13.79
C MET A 128 0.70 24.93 14.47
N GLY A 129 0.73 26.05 13.75
CA GLY A 129 1.01 27.38 14.28
C GLY A 129 -0.11 27.88 15.17
#